data_AF-A0A800G7M2-F1
#
_entry.id   AF-A0A800G7M2-F1
#
_cell.length_a   1.000
_cell.length_b   1.000
_cell.length_c   1.000
_cell.angle_alpha   90.00
_cell.angle_beta   90.00
_cell.angle_gamma   90.00
#
_symmetry.space_group_name_H-M   'P 1'
#
loop_
_entity.id
_entity.type
_entity.pdbx_description
1 polymer ?
#
loop_
_entity_poly.entity_id
_entity_poly.type
_entity_poly.pdbx_seq_one_letter_code
_entity_poly.pdbx_strand_id
1 'polypeptide(L)'
;DAYSRVAAIVEQLAAGGLMLTPTEEDLAGPLAGEIGKYYQGASIDAKKKVRLFRLAWDLIGTQFGSRQTLYERFFNGDVVQLRQRRYATYDYTRADASLETFMREVEGG
;
A
#
# COMPACT_ATOMS: atom_id res chain seq x y z
N ASP A 1 1.63 5.26 -7.68
CA ASP A 1 2.67 4.72 -6.79
C ASP A 1 2.12 3.46 -6.16
N ALA A 2 2.82 2.33 -6.33
CA ALA A 2 2.37 1.02 -5.84
C ALA A 2 2.49 0.93 -4.30
N TYR A 3 3.52 1.54 -3.71
CA TYR A 3 3.75 1.46 -2.26
C TYR A 3 2.65 2.20 -1.49
N SER A 4 2.38 3.47 -1.84
CA SER A 4 1.27 4.23 -1.24
C SER A 4 -0.08 3.52 -1.41
N ARG A 5 -0.28 2.78 -2.51
CA ARG A 5 -1.51 2.01 -2.73
C ARG A 5 -1.60 0.79 -1.81
N VAL A 6 -0.50 0.09 -1.57
CA VAL A 6 -0.46 -1.02 -0.60
C VAL A 6 -0.82 -0.51 0.79
N ALA A 7 -0.20 0.59 1.25
CA ALA A 7 -0.53 1.19 2.54
C ALA A 7 -2.03 1.51 2.67
N ALA A 8 -2.61 2.17 1.66
CA ALA A 8 -4.04 2.48 1.65
C ALA A 8 -4.95 1.24 1.67
N ILE A 9 -4.55 0.15 1.02
CA ILE A 9 -5.30 -1.12 1.08
C ILE A 9 -5.25 -1.70 2.49
N VAL A 10 -4.08 -1.69 3.15
CA VAL A 10 -3.96 -2.16 4.53
C VAL A 10 -4.82 -1.32 5.47
N GLU A 11 -4.80 0.01 5.34
CA GLU A 11 -5.66 0.91 6.12
C GLU A 11 -7.15 0.60 5.92
N GLN A 12 -7.57 0.38 4.68
CA GLN A 12 -8.98 0.08 4.36
C GLN A 12 -9.42 -1.29 4.89
N LEU A 13 -8.55 -2.30 4.82
CA LEU A 13 -8.87 -3.66 5.31
C LEU A 13 -8.85 -3.75 6.84
N ALA A 14 -7.89 -3.09 7.49
CA ALA A 14 -7.72 -3.18 8.93
C ALA A 14 -8.59 -2.14 9.69
N ALA A 15 -8.89 -1.01 9.05
CA ALA A 15 -9.74 0.06 9.55
C ALA A 15 -9.41 0.44 11.01
N GLY A 16 -10.44 0.67 11.83
CA GLY A 16 -10.27 0.98 13.26
C GLY A 16 -9.64 -0.15 14.08
N GLY A 17 -9.54 -1.38 13.54
CA GLY A 17 -8.88 -2.49 14.22
C GLY A 17 -7.41 -2.23 14.52
N LEU A 18 -6.75 -1.35 13.76
CA LEU A 18 -5.36 -0.92 14.02
C LEU A 18 -5.21 -0.14 15.33
N MET A 19 -6.29 0.51 15.81
CA MET A 19 -6.31 1.21 17.10
C MET A 19 -6.70 0.29 18.26
N LEU A 20 -7.29 -0.87 17.95
CA LEU A 20 -7.81 -1.84 18.91
C LEU A 20 -6.82 -3.00 19.04
N THR A 21 -5.63 -2.72 19.57
CA THR A 21 -4.64 -3.76 19.85
C THR A 21 -4.21 -3.71 21.32
N PRO A 22 -4.50 -4.75 22.13
CA PRO A 22 -3.97 -4.84 23.48
C PRO A 22 -2.44 -4.91 23.46
N THR A 23 -1.82 -4.55 24.58
CA THR A 23 -0.39 -4.72 24.82
C THR A 23 -0.04 -6.18 25.07
N GLU A 24 1.25 -6.53 25.07
CA GLU A 24 1.68 -7.89 25.42
C GLU A 24 1.37 -8.22 26.89
N GLU A 25 1.44 -7.22 27.79
CA GLU A 25 1.11 -7.39 29.20
C GLU A 25 -0.37 -7.71 29.40
N ASP A 26 -1.26 -7.07 28.64
CA ASP A 26 -2.69 -7.34 28.68
C ASP A 26 -3.03 -8.81 28.36
N LEU A 27 -2.24 -9.45 27.49
CA LEU A 27 -2.41 -10.87 27.13
C LEU A 27 -2.12 -11.84 28.28
N ALA A 28 -1.42 -11.39 29.33
CA ALA A 28 -1.17 -12.13 30.56
C ALA A 28 -1.88 -11.52 31.78
N GLY A 29 -2.66 -10.45 31.56
CA GLY A 29 -3.33 -9.70 32.61
C GLY A 29 -4.68 -10.29 33.04
N PRO A 30 -5.39 -9.60 33.94
CA PRO A 30 -6.70 -10.03 34.43
C PRO A 30 -7.76 -10.24 33.34
N LEU A 31 -7.60 -9.57 32.18
CA LEU A 31 -8.51 -9.63 31.04
C LEU A 31 -8.06 -10.61 29.94
N ALA A 32 -7.04 -11.44 30.19
CA ALA A 32 -6.48 -12.34 29.18
C ALA A 32 -7.53 -13.30 28.59
N GLY A 33 -8.49 -13.76 29.39
CA GLY A 33 -9.58 -14.63 28.94
C GLY A 33 -10.51 -13.92 27.94
N GLU A 34 -10.92 -12.70 28.26
CA GLU A 34 -11.74 -11.84 27.42
C GLU A 34 -11.01 -11.46 26.14
N ILE A 35 -9.73 -11.12 26.23
CA ILE A 35 -8.90 -10.83 25.07
C ILE A 35 -8.81 -12.06 24.17
N GLY A 36 -8.56 -13.24 24.73
CA GLY A 36 -8.56 -14.50 24.01
C GLY A 36 -9.86 -14.75 23.23
N LYS A 37 -11.00 -14.42 23.84
CA LYS A 37 -12.33 -14.63 23.25
C LYS A 37 -12.73 -13.58 22.21
N TYR A 38 -12.49 -12.30 22.47
CA TYR A 38 -13.01 -11.19 21.67
C TYR A 38 -12.03 -10.66 20.63
N TYR A 39 -10.72 -10.89 20.79
CA TYR A 39 -9.71 -10.44 19.83
C TYR A 39 -9.28 -11.54 18.84
N GLN A 40 -9.95 -12.70 18.81
CA GLN A 40 -9.66 -13.74 17.81
C GLN A 40 -10.04 -13.32 16.38
N GLY A 41 -9.45 -14.00 15.40
CA GLY A 41 -9.84 -13.94 14.00
C GLY A 41 -10.73 -15.13 13.62
N ALA A 42 -11.22 -15.15 12.38
CA ALA A 42 -12.05 -16.25 11.88
C ALA A 42 -11.35 -17.61 11.94
N SER A 43 -10.02 -17.64 11.78
CA SER A 43 -9.20 -18.85 11.72
C SER A 43 -7.92 -18.78 12.57
N ILE A 44 -7.75 -17.71 13.36
CA ILE A 44 -6.54 -17.48 14.16
C ILE A 44 -6.89 -17.03 15.57
N ASP A 45 -6.05 -17.40 16.53
CA ASP A 45 -6.19 -16.95 17.91
C ASP A 45 -5.93 -15.43 18.07
N ALA A 46 -6.35 -14.89 19.22
CA ALA A 46 -6.21 -13.48 19.54
C ALA A 46 -4.75 -13.01 19.49
N LYS A 47 -3.82 -13.79 20.04
CA LYS A 47 -2.39 -13.42 20.08
C LYS A 47 -1.82 -13.23 18.66
N LYS A 48 -2.13 -14.15 17.74
CA LYS A 48 -1.72 -14.05 16.34
C LYS A 48 -2.34 -12.84 15.64
N LYS A 49 -3.64 -12.61 15.82
CA LYS A 49 -4.32 -11.45 15.22
C LYS A 49 -3.73 -10.13 15.73
N VAL A 50 -3.51 -10.01 17.03
CA VAL A 50 -2.92 -8.80 17.64
C VAL A 50 -1.53 -8.55 17.07
N ARG A 51 -0.67 -9.57 16.98
CA ARG A 51 0.67 -9.43 16.37
C ARG A 51 0.60 -8.99 14.91
N LEU A 52 -0.34 -9.53 14.13
CA LEU A 52 -0.53 -9.15 12.74
C LEU A 52 -0.95 -7.67 12.61
N PHE A 53 -1.88 -7.21 13.44
CA PHE A 53 -2.36 -5.83 13.40
C PHE A 53 -1.30 -4.84 13.89
N ARG A 54 -0.49 -5.20 14.89
CA ARG A 54 0.66 -4.38 15.31
C ARG A 54 1.71 -4.27 14.20
N LEU A 55 2.01 -5.37 13.51
CA LEU A 55 2.90 -5.33 12.34
C LEU A 55 2.36 -4.43 11.22
N ALA A 56 1.06 -4.53 10.93
CA ALA A 56 0.41 -3.65 9.96
C ALA A 56 0.52 -2.17 10.37
N TRP A 57 0.31 -1.87 11.66
CA TRP A 57 0.47 -0.51 12.18
C TRP A 57 1.91 0.00 12.09
N ASP A 58 2.89 -0.83 12.42
CA ASP A 58 4.31 -0.47 12.29
C ASP A 58 4.69 -0.12 10.85
N LEU A 59 4.12 -0.83 9.88
CA LEU A 59 4.39 -0.62 8.46
C LEU A 59 3.83 0.70 7.91
N ILE A 60 2.72 1.22 8.47
CA ILE A 60 1.99 2.35 7.87
C ILE A 60 1.82 3.55 8.80
N GLY A 61 1.49 3.32 10.07
CA GLY A 61 1.01 4.34 11.00
C GLY A 61 2.05 4.89 11.96
N THR A 62 3.16 4.19 12.16
CA THR A 62 4.27 4.70 12.98
C THR A 62 5.13 5.70 12.21
N GLN A 63 6.00 6.41 12.93
CA GLN A 63 7.03 7.26 12.31
C GLN A 63 7.89 6.48 11.30
N PHE A 64 8.16 5.20 11.57
CA PHE A 64 8.89 4.34 10.64
C PHE A 64 8.09 4.11 9.36
N GLY A 65 6.84 3.65 9.47
CA GLY A 65 5.98 3.38 8.31
C GLY A 65 5.67 4.62 7.47
N SER A 66 5.37 5.73 8.13
CA SER A 66 5.15 7.02 7.46
C SER A 66 6.40 7.52 6.73
N ARG A 67 7.58 7.38 7.35
CA ARG A 67 8.86 7.69 6.70
C ARG A 67 9.11 6.80 5.48
N GLN A 68 8.87 5.49 5.57
CA GLN A 68 9.04 4.56 4.46
C GLN A 68 8.13 4.91 3.28
N THR A 69 6.87 5.26 3.57
CA THR A 69 5.92 5.70 2.53
C THR A 69 6.42 6.93 1.77
N LEU A 70 6.97 7.92 2.49
CA LEU A 70 7.54 9.10 1.87
C LEU A 70 8.82 8.79 1.09
N TYR A 71 9.67 7.94 1.66
CA TYR A 71 10.92 7.52 1.05
C TYR A 71 10.68 6.84 -0.30
N GLU A 72 9.82 5.83 -0.35
CA GLU A 72 9.52 5.07 -1.57
C GLU A 72 8.90 5.95 -2.66
N ARG A 73 8.04 6.91 -2.27
CA ARG A 73 7.43 7.85 -3.20
C ARG A 73 8.45 8.67 -3.99
N PHE A 74 9.58 9.00 -3.37
CA PHE A 74 10.61 9.86 -3.94
C PHE A 74 11.97 9.17 -4.08
N PHE A 75 12.03 7.84 -3.92
CA PHE A 75 13.27 7.08 -3.97
C PHE A 75 14.02 7.30 -5.29
N ASN A 76 13.26 7.36 -6.40
CA ASN A 76 13.81 7.63 -7.73
C ASN A 76 13.76 9.12 -8.14
N GLY A 77 13.46 10.02 -7.20
CA GLY A 77 13.28 11.45 -7.44
C GLY A 77 11.82 11.85 -7.65
N ASP A 78 11.63 13.12 -8.02
CA ASP A 78 10.30 13.69 -8.23
C ASP A 78 9.57 13.04 -9.41
N VAL A 79 8.35 12.58 -9.18
CA VAL A 79 7.54 11.86 -10.17
C VAL A 79 7.14 12.71 -11.37
N VAL A 80 6.96 14.02 -11.20
CA VAL A 80 6.61 14.93 -12.28
C VAL A 80 7.83 15.13 -13.18
N GLN A 81 8.98 15.41 -12.58
CA GLN A 81 10.25 15.56 -13.29
C GLN A 81 10.64 14.29 -14.06
N LEU A 82 10.49 13.12 -13.43
CA LEU A 82 10.71 11.82 -14.07
C LEU A 82 9.81 11.62 -15.29
N ARG A 83 8.52 11.97 -15.20
CA ARG A 83 7.57 11.86 -16.31
C ARG A 83 7.88 12.84 -17.43
N GLN A 84 8.20 14.09 -17.11
CA GLN A 84 8.59 15.10 -18.08
C GLN A 84 9.84 14.68 -18.84
N ARG A 85 10.87 14.20 -18.13
CA ARG A 85 12.09 13.69 -18.76
C ARG A 85 11.78 12.52 -19.69
N ARG A 86 10.98 11.55 -19.25
CA ARG A 86 10.58 10.42 -20.11
C ARG A 86 9.84 10.91 -21.35
N TYR A 87 8.87 11.80 -21.20
CA TYR A 87 8.15 12.37 -22.34
C TYR A 87 9.09 13.03 -23.35
N ALA A 88 10.05 13.83 -22.87
CA ALA A 88 11.00 14.53 -23.73
C ALA A 88 12.01 13.61 -24.44
N THR A 89 12.31 12.43 -23.87
CA THR A 89 13.35 11.53 -24.40
C THR A 89 12.83 10.20 -24.92
N TYR A 90 11.51 9.98 -24.93
CA TYR A 90 10.93 8.72 -25.40
C TYR A 90 11.00 8.65 -26.93
N ASP A 91 11.31 7.47 -27.46
CA ASP A 91 11.28 7.22 -28.90
C ASP A 91 9.85 6.91 -29.34
N TYR A 92 9.26 7.85 -30.07
CA TYR A 92 7.88 7.77 -30.56
C TYR A 92 7.75 7.09 -31.93
N THR A 93 8.86 6.70 -32.57
CA THR A 93 8.86 6.18 -33.96
C THR A 93 7.82 5.09 -34.20
N ARG A 94 7.68 4.15 -33.25
CA ARG A 94 6.70 3.06 -33.34
C ARG A 94 5.25 3.54 -33.16
N ALA A 95 5.03 4.51 -32.28
CA ALA A 95 3.70 5.07 -32.04
C ALA A 95 3.25 5.89 -33.27
N ASP A 96 4.15 6.68 -33.84
CA ASP A 96 3.89 7.48 -35.04
C ASP A 96 3.56 6.58 -36.24
N ALA A 97 4.34 5.52 -36.48
CA ALA A 97 4.06 4.56 -37.55
C ALA A 97 2.70 3.83 -37.36
N SER A 98 2.32 3.55 -36.11
CA SER A 98 1.01 2.95 -35.82
C SER A 98 -0.13 3.92 -36.10
N LEU A 99 0.04 5.20 -35.74
CA LEU A 99 -0.90 6.27 -36.05
C LEU A 99 -1.06 6.46 -37.56
N GLU A 100 0.04 6.53 -38.31
CA GLU A 100 0.03 6.64 -39.77
C GLU A 100 -0.66 5.45 -40.46
N THR A 101 -0.51 4.26 -39.91
CA THR A 101 -1.19 3.06 -40.41
C THR A 101 -2.69 3.18 -40.18
N PHE A 102 -3.10 3.52 -38.95
CA PHE A 102 -4.50 3.72 -38.58
C PHE A 102 -5.18 4.80 -39.43
N MET A 103 -4.54 5.97 -39.61
CA MET A 103 -5.12 7.07 -40.41
C MET A 103 -5.32 6.66 -41.87
N ARG A 104 -4.37 5.90 -42.46
CA ARG A 104 -4.53 5.38 -43.83
C ARG A 104 -5.69 4.39 -43.95
N GLU A 105 -5.90 3.53 -42.97
CA GLU A 105 -7.03 2.60 -42.96
C GLU A 105 -8.38 3.32 -42.87
N VAL A 106 -8.45 4.41 -42.10
CA VAL A 106 -9.67 5.21 -41.94
C VAL A 106 -9.96 6.09 -43.16
N GLU A 107 -8.94 6.68 -43.79
CA GLU A 107 -9.10 7.58 -44.95
C GLU A 107 -9.22 6.83 -46.29
N GLY A 108 -8.71 5.61 -46.37
CA GLY A 108 -8.75 4.77 -47.57
C GLY A 108 -9.94 3.81 -47.65
N GLY A 109 -10.80 3.77 -46.63
CA GLY A 109 -12.03 2.96 -46.54
C GLY A 109 -13.29 3.72 -46.88
#